data_AF-A0A7C7NXT8-F1
#
_entry.id   AF-A0A7C7NXT8-F1
#
_cell.length_a   1.000
_cell.length_b   1.000
_cell.length_c   1.000
_cell.angle_alpha   90.00
_cell.angle_beta   90.00
_cell.angle_gamma   90.00
#
_symmetry.space_group_name_H-M   'P 1'
#
loop_
_entity.id
_entity.type
_entity.pdbx_description
1 polymer ?
#
loop_
_entity_poly.entity_id
_entity_poly.type
_entity_poly.pdbx_seq_one_letter_code
_entity_poly.pdbx_strand_id
1 'polypeptide(L)'
;MNFSKCPHCECEHFYRQKDFNRTIGCLVIMAGAILVPFTYGLSLAIVAGIDWFLYKRVPDEAVCYKCREEFKNIEIPERILPFDHHIAELYEEPD
;
A
#
# COMPACT_ATOMS: atom_id res chain seq x y z
N MET A 1 -4.31 -9.49 -17.62
CA MET A 1 -3.15 -8.70 -18.13
C MET A 1 -1.90 -9.52 -17.94
N ASN A 2 -1.01 -9.56 -18.93
CA ASN A 2 0.30 -10.18 -18.78
C ASN A 2 1.21 -9.17 -18.07
N PHE A 3 1.61 -9.43 -16.81
CA PHE A 3 2.63 -8.68 -16.07
C PHE A 3 4.04 -8.84 -16.66
N SER A 4 4.14 -9.02 -17.97
CA SER A 4 5.41 -9.15 -18.68
C SER A 4 6.00 -7.77 -18.94
N LYS A 5 5.15 -6.79 -19.30
CA LYS A 5 5.57 -5.44 -19.68
C LYS A 5 4.54 -4.41 -19.27
N CYS A 6 5.00 -3.27 -18.76
CA CYS A 6 4.15 -2.12 -18.48
C CYS A 6 3.67 -1.50 -19.80
N PRO A 7 2.36 -1.23 -19.98
CA PRO A 7 1.83 -0.62 -21.21
C PRO A 7 2.30 0.83 -21.41
N HIS A 8 2.77 1.50 -20.36
CA HIS A 8 3.21 2.90 -20.41
C HIS A 8 4.71 3.05 -20.66
N CYS A 9 5.55 2.20 -20.08
CA CYS A 9 7.01 2.37 -20.09
C CYS A 9 7.79 1.12 -20.52
N GLU A 10 7.11 0.04 -20.93
CA GLU A 10 7.67 -1.25 -21.35
C GLU A 10 8.57 -1.96 -20.31
N CYS A 11 8.58 -1.48 -19.07
CA CYS A 11 9.34 -2.09 -17.98
C CYS A 11 8.75 -3.45 -17.56
N GLU A 12 9.62 -4.40 -17.25
CA GLU A 12 9.25 -5.76 -16.82
C GLU A 12 9.26 -5.92 -15.29
N HIS A 13 9.74 -4.90 -14.57
CA HIS A 13 9.83 -4.90 -13.12
C HIS A 13 8.59 -4.27 -12.49
N PHE A 14 7.92 -5.08 -11.67
CA PHE A 14 6.80 -4.67 -10.83
C PHE A 14 7.09 -5.09 -9.39
N TYR A 15 6.60 -4.31 -8.43
CA TYR A 15 6.60 -4.69 -7.02
C TYR A 15 5.18 -4.74 -6.49
N ARG A 16 5.00 -5.57 -5.46
CA ARG A 16 3.73 -5.63 -4.74
C ARG A 16 3.74 -4.61 -3.61
N GLN A 17 2.71 -3.78 -3.58
CA GLN A 17 2.45 -2.82 -2.51
C GLN A 17 1.05 -3.08 -1.96
N LYS A 18 0.80 -2.77 -0.69
CA LYS A 18 -0.57 -2.76 -0.16
C LYS A 18 -1.19 -1.40 -0.46
N ASP A 19 -2.37 -1.40 -1.07
CA ASP A 19 -3.18 -0.18 -1.31
C ASP A 19 -3.82 0.28 0.01
N PHE A 20 -2.97 0.70 0.95
CA PHE A 20 -3.47 1.23 2.20
C PHE A 20 -4.07 2.61 1.93
N ASN A 21 -5.40 2.67 1.92
CA ASN A 21 -6.11 3.92 1.75
C ASN A 21 -5.75 4.87 2.92
N ARG A 22 -4.84 5.80 2.64
CA ARG A 22 -4.36 6.82 3.57
C ARG A 22 -5.51 7.61 4.20
N THR A 23 -6.59 7.81 3.46
CA THR A 23 -7.81 8.49 3.93
C THR A 23 -8.47 7.72 5.07
N ILE A 24 -8.57 6.39 4.96
CA ILE A 24 -9.20 5.55 6.00
C ILE A 24 -8.33 5.55 7.26
N GLY A 25 -7.01 5.35 7.12
CA GLY A 25 -6.10 5.41 8.27
C GLY A 25 -6.15 6.77 8.98
N CYS A 26 -6.18 7.86 8.22
CA CYS A 26 -6.33 9.20 8.79
C CYS A 26 -7.64 9.37 9.56
N LEU A 27 -8.76 8.89 9.02
CA LEU A 27 -10.07 8.98 9.66
C LEU A 27 -10.12 8.17 10.96
N VAL A 28 -9.50 6.98 10.99
CA VAL A 28 -9.43 6.13 12.19
C VAL A 28 -8.60 6.78 13.29
N ILE A 29 -7.43 7.34 12.96
CA ILE A 29 -6.61 8.08 13.94
C ILE A 29 -7.34 9.32 14.46
N MET A 30 -8.00 10.07 13.57
CA MET A 30 -8.76 11.27 13.95
C MET A 30 -9.91 10.93 14.90
N ALA A 31 -10.68 9.88 14.62
CA ALA A 31 -11.73 9.41 15.50
C ALA A 31 -11.17 8.99 16.87
N GLY A 32 -10.05 8.26 16.87
CA GLY A 32 -9.33 7.89 18.09
C GLY A 32 -8.95 9.09 18.94
N ALA A 33 -8.30 10.10 18.35
CA ALA A 33 -7.85 11.30 19.03
C ALA A 33 -9.01 12.05 19.72
N ILE A 34 -10.18 12.12 19.09
CA ILE A 34 -11.38 12.76 19.66
C ILE A 34 -11.93 11.94 20.83
N LEU A 35 -11.91 10.60 20.75
CA LEU A 35 -12.50 9.68 21.73
C LEU A 35 -11.59 9.41 22.95
N VAL A 36 -10.27 9.55 22.81
CA VAL A 36 -9.27 9.34 23.89
C VAL A 36 -9.59 10.11 25.18
N PRO A 37 -9.82 11.45 25.17
CA PRO A 37 -10.04 12.20 26.40
C PRO A 37 -11.33 11.81 27.13
N PHE A 38 -12.35 11.31 26.42
CA PHE A 38 -13.62 10.91 27.02
C PHE A 38 -13.60 9.50 27.63
N THR A 39 -12.67 8.65 27.20
CA THR A 39 -12.68 7.21 27.52
C THR A 39 -11.46 6.75 28.34
N TYR A 40 -10.64 7.69 28.84
CA TYR A 40 -9.41 7.40 29.60
C TYR A 40 -8.48 6.37 28.89
N GLY A 41 -8.45 6.38 27.55
CA GLY A 41 -7.59 5.53 26.74
C GLY A 41 -8.17 4.18 26.30
N LEU A 42 -9.39 3.80 26.72
CA LEU A 42 -10.03 2.57 26.25
C LEU A 42 -10.31 2.60 24.73
N SER A 43 -10.56 3.79 24.17
CA SER A 43 -10.71 3.98 22.72
C SER A 43 -9.49 3.52 21.91
N LEU A 44 -8.28 3.55 22.48
CA LEU A 44 -7.06 3.11 21.79
C LEU A 44 -7.11 1.62 21.44
N ALA A 45 -7.67 0.79 22.32
CA ALA A 45 -7.82 -0.65 22.05
C ALA A 45 -8.79 -0.91 20.88
N ILE A 46 -9.87 -0.13 20.82
CA ILE A 46 -10.86 -0.24 19.73
C ILE A 46 -10.26 0.23 18.41
N VAL A 47 -9.58 1.38 18.42
CA VAL A 47 -8.89 1.95 17.25
C VAL A 47 -7.83 0.99 16.73
N ALA A 48 -7.00 0.41 17.60
CA ALA A 48 -6.01 -0.59 17.23
C ALA A 48 -6.64 -1.85 16.61
N GLY A 49 -7.80 -2.28 17.13
CA GLY A 49 -8.56 -3.38 16.55
C GLY A 49 -9.09 -3.07 15.15
N ILE A 50 -9.58 -1.84 14.94
CA ILE A 50 -10.04 -1.36 13.62
C ILE A 50 -8.87 -1.28 12.64
N ASP A 51 -7.73 -0.71 13.06
CA ASP A 51 -6.52 -0.63 12.24
C ASP A 51 -6.05 -2.02 11.81
N TRP A 52 -6.07 -3.00 12.73
CA TRP A 52 -5.70 -4.38 12.40
C TRP A 52 -6.68 -5.02 11.41
N PHE A 53 -7.99 -4.81 11.60
CA PHE A 53 -9.01 -5.31 10.69
C PHE A 53 -8.87 -4.71 9.28
N LEU A 54 -8.62 -3.41 9.20
CA LEU A 54 -8.35 -2.72 7.94
C LEU A 54 -7.07 -3.23 7.28
N TYR A 55 -5.98 -3.38 8.05
CA TYR A 55 -4.71 -3.90 7.53
C TYR A 55 -4.85 -5.31 6.91
N LYS A 56 -5.73 -6.14 7.46
CA LYS A 56 -6.07 -7.46 6.90
C LYS A 56 -6.96 -7.39 5.66
N ARG A 57 -7.80 -6.37 5.53
CA ARG A 57 -8.74 -6.20 4.41
C ARG A 57 -8.14 -5.50 3.21
N VAL A 58 -7.04 -4.76 3.40
CA VAL A 58 -6.38 -4.02 2.33
C VAL A 58 -5.84 -4.98 1.27
N PRO A 59 -6.32 -4.87 0.01
CA PRO A 59 -5.85 -5.70 -1.09
C PRO A 59 -4.42 -5.29 -1.48
N ASP A 60 -3.68 -6.27 -2.02
CA ASP A 60 -2.40 -6.00 -2.67
C ASP A 60 -2.63 -5.36 -4.05
N GLU A 61 -1.79 -4.40 -4.41
CA GLU A 61 -1.70 -3.75 -5.71
C GLU A 61 -0.29 -3.96 -6.30
N ALA A 62 -0.19 -4.00 -7.63
CA ALA A 62 1.09 -4.11 -8.31
C ALA A 62 1.49 -2.74 -8.85
N VAL A 63 2.71 -2.30 -8.59
CA VAL A 63 3.20 -0.99 -9.02
C VAL A 63 4.43 -1.17 -9.89
N CYS A 64 4.51 -0.40 -10.98
CA CYS A 64 5.70 -0.41 -11.84
C CYS A 64 6.85 0.39 -11.20
N TYR A 65 8.08 -0.13 -11.26
CA TYR A 65 9.26 0.57 -10.72
C TYR A 65 9.58 1.89 -11.46
N LYS A 66 9.33 1.95 -12.77
CA LYS A 66 9.73 3.09 -13.61
C LYS A 66 8.69 4.20 -13.63
N CYS A 67 7.47 3.90 -14.10
CA CYS A 67 6.41 4.91 -14.23
C CYS A 67 5.55 5.11 -12.98
N ARG A 68 5.74 4.26 -11.94
CA ARG A 68 4.92 4.27 -10.71
C ARG A 68 3.42 4.10 -10.93
N GLU A 69 3.03 3.46 -12.03
CA GLU A 69 1.63 3.19 -12.31
C GLU A 69 1.10 2.04 -11.45
N GLU A 70 -0.03 2.31 -10.79
CA GLU A 70 -0.69 1.41 -9.84
C GLU A 70 -1.72 0.54 -10.57
N PHE A 71 -1.54 -0.77 -10.52
CA PHE A 71 -2.48 -1.72 -11.08
C PHE A 71 -3.27 -2.41 -9.97
N LYS A 72 -4.51 -1.94 -9.80
CA LYS A 72 -5.45 -2.42 -8.78
C LYS A 72 -6.34 -3.53 -9.32
N ASN A 73 -6.83 -4.39 -8.42
CA ASN A 73 -7.87 -5.39 -8.71
C ASN A 73 -7.47 -6.45 -9.76
N ILE A 74 -6.18 -6.81 -9.80
CA ILE A 74 -5.63 -7.86 -10.65
C ILE A 74 -4.99 -8.94 -9.81
N GLU A 75 -5.05 -10.20 -10.27
CA GLU A 75 -4.37 -11.31 -9.61
C GLU A 75 -2.86 -11.13 -9.73
N ILE A 76 -2.22 -10.66 -8.66
CA ILE A 76 -0.78 -10.47 -8.58
C ILE A 76 -0.14 -11.85 -8.39
N PRO A 77 0.63 -12.35 -9.36
CA PRO A 77 1.29 -13.63 -9.20
C PRO A 77 2.31 -13.56 -8.07
N GLU A 78 2.42 -14.63 -7.27
CA GLU A 78 3.28 -14.70 -6.07
C GLU A 78 4.77 -14.49 -6.36
N ARG A 79 5.17 -14.58 -7.64
CA ARG A 79 6.51 -14.22 -8.13
C ARG A 79 6.86 -12.74 -7.98
N ILE A 80 5.85 -11.86 -7.85
CA ILE A 80 6.05 -10.43 -7.67
C ILE A 80 6.35 -10.19 -6.19
N LEU A 81 7.61 -9.88 -5.94
CA LEU A 81 8.14 -9.61 -4.60
C LEU A 81 7.69 -8.23 -4.10
N PRO A 82 7.73 -8.00 -2.77
CA PRO A 82 7.59 -6.66 -2.21
C PRO A 82 8.69 -5.72 -2.73
N PHE A 83 8.49 -4.42 -2.51
CA PHE A 83 9.41 -3.37 -2.95
C PHE A 83 10.87 -3.65 -2.55
N ASP A 84 11.76 -3.60 -3.53
CA ASP A 84 13.20 -3.78 -3.41
C ASP A 84 13.90 -2.46 -3.77
N HIS A 85 14.63 -1.90 -2.80
CA HIS A 85 15.37 -0.64 -2.98
C HIS A 85 16.41 -0.73 -4.09
N HIS A 86 17.08 -1.86 -4.25
CA HIS A 86 18.15 -2.01 -5.22
C HIS A 86 17.60 -1.95 -6.66
N ILE A 87 16.39 -2.46 -6.87
CA ILE A 87 15.69 -2.33 -8.16
C ILE A 87 15.24 -0.88 -8.36
N ALA A 88 14.78 -0.20 -7.31
CA ALA A 88 14.38 1.20 -7.41
C ALA A 88 15.54 2.13 -7.81
N GLU A 89 16.74 1.93 -7.25
CA GLU A 89 17.94 2.69 -7.59
C GLU A 89 18.32 2.56 -9.08
N LEU A 90 18.10 1.41 -9.70
CA LEU A 90 18.34 1.21 -11.15
C LEU A 90 17.47 2.09 -12.04
N TYR A 91 16.30 2.51 -11.55
CA TYR A 91 15.35 3.34 -12.28
C TYR A 91 15.35 4.80 -11.82
N GLU A 92 16.20 5.17 -10.86
CA GLU A 92 16.40 6.55 -10.45
C GLU A 92 17.24 7.24 -11.53
N GLU A 93 16.68 8.29 -12.14
CA GLU A 93 17.42 9.06 -13.13
C GLU A 93 18.54 9.84 -12.41
N PRO A 94 19.78 9.84 -12.94
CA PRO A 94 20.85 10.65 -12.36
C PRO A 94 20.51 12.13 -12.52
N ASP A 95 20.35 12.83 -11.38
CA ASP A 95 20.19 14.29 -11.31
C ASP A 95 21.36 15.06 -11.93
#